data_AF-A0A5R2N8L3-F1
#
_entry.id   AF-A0A5R2N8L3-F1
#
_cell.length_a   1.000
_cell.length_b   1.000
_cell.length_c   1.000
_cell.angle_alpha   90.00
_cell.angle_beta   90.00
_cell.angle_gamma   90.00
#
_symmetry.space_group_name_H-M   'P 1'
#
loop_
_entity.id
_entity.type
_entity.pdbx_description
1 polymer ?
#
loop_
_entity_poly.entity_id
_entity_poly.type
_entity_poly.pdbx_seq_one_letter_code
_entity_poly.pdbx_strand_id
1 'polypeptide(L)' 'AQPPMPSWGRMLFDAQTRMVVAPWMAIFPGMAIVVTVLGLNLLGDGIADILDPKSRRQR' A
#
# COMPACT_ATOMS: atom_id res chain seq x y z
N ALA A 1 -23.02 -18.56 -8.84
CA ALA A 1 -22.32 -17.26 -8.84
C ALA A 1 -20.82 -17.53 -8.89
N GLN A 2 -20.06 -16.88 -9.77
CA GLN A 2 -18.59 -16.98 -9.73
C GLN A 2 -18.12 -16.47 -8.36
N PRO A 3 -17.18 -17.15 -7.67
CA PRO A 3 -16.64 -16.63 -6.43
C PRO A 3 -15.99 -15.27 -6.72
N PRO A 4 -16.23 -14.26 -5.86
CA PRO A 4 -15.64 -12.94 -6.07
C PRO A 4 -14.12 -13.09 -6.14
N MET A 5 -13.51 -12.45 -7.14
CA MET A 5 -12.06 -12.47 -7.25
C MET A 5 -11.44 -11.92 -5.97
N PRO A 6 -10.44 -12.61 -5.39
CA PRO A 6 -9.79 -12.14 -4.18
C PRO A 6 -9.03 -10.85 -4.47
N SER A 7 -9.45 -9.75 -3.84
CA SER A 7 -8.74 -8.46 -3.84
C SER A 7 -8.25 -8.14 -2.42
N TRP A 8 -7.16 -7.39 -2.29
CA TRP A 8 -6.62 -7.04 -0.96
C TRP A 8 -7.65 -6.28 -0.10
N GLY A 9 -8.47 -5.42 -0.71
CA GLY A 9 -9.57 -4.73 -0.02
C GLY A 9 -10.69 -5.68 0.43
N ARG A 10 -11.02 -6.70 -0.36
CA ARG A 10 -11.98 -7.74 0.03
C ARG A 10 -11.44 -8.61 1.17
N MET A 11 -10.15 -8.94 1.14
CA MET A 11 -9.48 -9.69 2.22
C MET A 11 -9.53 -8.93 3.56
N LEU A 12 -9.31 -7.60 3.54
CA LEU A 12 -9.46 -6.74 4.71
C LEU A 12 -10.90 -6.72 5.24
N PHE A 13 -11.88 -6.63 4.36
CA PHE A 13 -13.31 -6.69 4.71
C PHE A 13 -13.66 -8.02 5.39
N ASP A 14 -13.23 -9.14 4.81
CA ASP A 14 -13.47 -10.48 5.37
C ASP A 14 -12.75 -10.67 6.70
N ALA A 15 -11.55 -10.07 6.87
CA ALA A 15 -10.78 -10.13 8.11
C ALA A 15 -11.44 -9.37 9.28
N GLN A 16 -12.32 -8.40 9.05
CA GLN A 16 -13.03 -7.69 10.13
C GLN A 16 -13.83 -8.65 11.02
N THR A 17 -14.51 -9.63 10.42
CA THR A 17 -15.30 -10.63 11.15
C THR A 17 -14.45 -11.61 11.96
N ARG A 18 -13.16 -11.74 11.61
CA ARG A 18 -12.21 -12.65 12.25
C ARG A 18 -11.11 -11.92 13.00
N MET A 19 -11.22 -10.61 13.19
CA MET A 19 -10.15 -9.78 13.75
C MET A 19 -9.75 -10.20 15.17
N VAL A 20 -10.69 -10.75 15.94
CA VAL A 20 -10.44 -11.27 17.31
C VAL A 20 -9.73 -12.62 17.31
N VAL A 21 -9.97 -13.47 16.29
CA VAL A 21 -9.51 -14.87 16.26
C VAL A 21 -8.31 -15.08 15.33
N ALA A 22 -8.23 -14.30 14.26
CA ALA A 22 -7.24 -14.42 13.19
C ALA A 22 -6.79 -13.04 12.67
N PRO A 23 -6.16 -12.20 13.51
CA PRO A 23 -5.72 -10.85 13.13
C PRO A 23 -4.74 -10.82 11.96
N TRP A 24 -3.97 -11.90 11.76
CA TRP A 24 -3.04 -12.03 10.62
C TRP A 24 -3.73 -11.89 9.26
N MET A 25 -5.02 -12.25 9.15
CA MET A 25 -5.79 -12.11 7.91
C MET A 25 -5.93 -10.65 7.46
N ALA A 26 -5.86 -9.68 8.38
CA ALA A 26 -5.83 -8.26 8.05
C ALA A 26 -4.41 -7.72 7.83
N ILE A 27 -3.43 -8.27 8.57
CA ILE A 27 -2.04 -7.78 8.54
C ILE A 27 -1.41 -7.99 7.16
N PHE A 28 -1.55 -9.18 6.55
CA PHE A 28 -0.96 -9.46 5.24
C PHE A 28 -1.43 -8.49 4.13
N PRO A 29 -2.75 -8.37 3.85
CA PRO A 29 -3.22 -7.42 2.85
C PRO A 29 -2.95 -5.96 3.25
N GLY A 30 -2.99 -5.63 4.54
CA GLY A 30 -2.63 -4.29 5.03
C GLY A 30 -1.18 -3.92 4.74
N MET A 31 -0.24 -4.83 5.05
CA MET A 31 1.18 -4.65 4.77
C MET A 31 1.47 -4.53 3.27
N ALA A 32 0.81 -5.33 2.43
CA ALA A 32 0.95 -5.26 0.98
C ALA A 32 0.53 -3.88 0.44
N ILE A 33 -0.56 -3.33 0.94
CA ILE A 33 -1.02 -1.97 0.60
C ILE A 33 0.00 -0.93 1.07
N VAL A 34 0.46 -1.01 2.32
CA VAL A 34 1.45 -0.06 2.88
C VAL A 34 2.72 -0.05 2.05
N VAL A 35 3.29 -1.22 1.75
CA VAL A 35 4.51 -1.32 0.93
C VAL A 35 4.29 -0.76 -0.46
N THR A 36 3.14 -1.03 -1.07
CA THR A 36 2.80 -0.52 -2.40
C THR A 36 2.71 1.01 -2.39
N VAL A 37 1.99 1.58 -1.42
CA VAL A 37 1.82 3.03 -1.29
C VAL A 37 3.14 3.70 -0.98
N LEU A 38 3.94 3.16 -0.06
CA LEU A 38 5.27 3.68 0.25
C LEU A 38 6.20 3.61 -0.96
N GLY A 39 6.23 2.47 -1.67
CA GLY A 39 7.05 2.32 -2.88
C GLY A 39 6.66 3.32 -3.97
N LEU A 40 5.36 3.52 -4.19
CA LEU A 40 4.86 4.50 -5.16
C LEU A 40 5.14 5.94 -4.73
N ASN A 41 4.99 6.27 -3.44
CA ASN A 41 5.32 7.59 -2.91
C ASN A 41 6.81 7.88 -3.07
N LEU A 42 7.68 6.98 -2.65
CA LEU A 42 9.14 7.14 -2.77
C LEU A 42 9.60 7.20 -4.23
N LEU A 43 8.96 6.42 -5.12
CA LEU A 43 9.21 6.50 -6.55
C LEU A 43 8.79 7.86 -7.11
N GLY A 44 7.63 8.36 -6.70
CA GLY A 44 7.14 9.70 -7.07
C GLY A 44 8.09 10.79 -6.60
N ASP A 45 8.53 10.73 -5.34
CA ASP A 45 9.48 11.66 -4.75
C ASP A 45 10.84 11.61 -5.48
N GLY A 46 11.35 10.40 -5.76
CA GLY A 46 12.60 10.24 -6.51
C GLY A 46 12.51 10.75 -7.96
N ILE A 47 11.37 10.58 -8.62
CA ILE A 47 11.11 11.16 -9.94
C ILE A 47 11.07 12.69 -9.84
N ALA A 48 10.38 13.24 -8.83
CA ALA A 48 10.27 14.68 -8.61
C ALA A 48 11.65 15.30 -8.34
N ASP A 49 12.49 14.66 -7.53
CA ASP A 49 13.86 15.11 -7.23
C ASP A 49 14.76 15.14 -8.48
N ILE A 50 14.59 14.19 -9.40
CA ILE A 50 15.34 14.16 -10.66
C ILE A 50 14.82 15.25 -11.62
N LEU A 51 13.50 15.48 -11.63
CA LEU A 51 12.84 16.45 -12.51
C LEU A 51 12.92 17.89 -12.00
N ASP A 52 13.19 18.12 -10.72
CA ASP A 52 13.34 19.46 -10.14
C ASP A 52 14.83 19.84 -9.95
N PRO A 53 15.49 20.42 -10.97
CA PRO A 53 16.88 20.87 -10.86
C PRO A 53 17.07 22.07 -9.90
N LYS A 54 16.01 22.63 -9.28
CA LYS A 54 16.11 23.86 -8.49
C LYS A 54 16.72 23.70 -7.10
N SER A 55 16.84 22.48 -6.55
CA SER A 55 17.49 22.26 -5.25
C SER A 55 19.02 22.48 -5.28
N ARG A 56 19.66 22.46 -6.46
CA ARG A 56 21.12 22.66 -6.58
C ARG A 56 21.59 24.13 -6.53
N ARG A 57 20.69 25.12 -6.57
CA ARG A 57 21.07 26.55 -6.68
C ARG A 57 20.98 27.34 -5.36
N GLN A 58 20.67 26.70 -4.25
CA GLN A 58 20.50 27.37 -2.95
C GLN A 58 21.51 26.94 -1.87
N ARG A 59 22.68 26.46 -2.30
CA ARG A 59 23.90 26.44 -1.47
C ARG A 59 24.93 27.37 -2.06
#